data_AF-A0A7S3JIU0-F1
#
_entry.id   AF-A0A7S3JIU0-F1
#
_cell.length_a   1.000
_cell.length_b   1.000
_cell.length_c   1.000
_cell.angle_alpha   90.00
_cell.angle_beta   90.00
_cell.angle_gamma   90.00
#
_symmetry.space_group_name_H-M   'P 1'
#
loop_
_entity.id
_entity.type
_entity.pdbx_description
1 polymer ?
#
loop_
_entity_poly.entity_id
_entity_poly.type
_entity_poly.pdbx_seq_one_letter_code
_entity_poly.pdbx_strand_id
1 'polypeptide(L)'
;GIKSTKDDPTSGRALDRNKNLLTNVIQSIAKLSTLISNVENFQDSKLDSFRKTFDELIPKLNSEIEGIHKEVNNEIFLSGDAEMTDVLKRLDDLDDKYNGLEKTSLKYQSWQEVLQINQTSFENLDQLRDDLKIRADMWRSLSTWEDKQQEWVKLQFAKIDAKSISDEADKYAKVANRVEKVLPPNPIGEKLKTLVDTFRGTMPVVIALRNKDIEESHMQEIKDLLQTDFDKDDSNFTLNSLIEMNVVQFQEEIQLISTQASQEA
;
A
#
# COMPACT_ATOMS: atom_id res chain seq x y z
N GLY A 1 -33.40 -79.50 -58.18
CA GLY A 1 -33.02 -78.20 -57.60
C GLY A 1 -32.67 -78.46 -56.15
N ILE A 2 -31.65 -77.89 -55.55
CA ILE A 2 -31.25 -76.48 -55.55
C ILE A 2 -29.70 -76.41 -55.52
N LYS A 3 -29.17 -75.34 -56.13
CA LYS A 3 -27.77 -75.06 -56.46
C LYS A 3 -26.80 -75.28 -55.31
N SER A 4 -25.75 -76.05 -55.57
CA SER A 4 -24.47 -76.00 -54.85
C SER A 4 -23.83 -74.64 -55.10
N THR A 5 -23.89 -73.76 -54.10
CA THR A 5 -23.09 -72.55 -54.05
C THR A 5 -21.65 -72.97 -53.80
N LYS A 6 -20.80 -72.83 -54.83
CA LYS A 6 -19.34 -72.88 -54.70
C LYS A 6 -18.93 -71.89 -53.61
N ASP A 7 -18.32 -72.39 -52.54
CA ASP A 7 -17.59 -71.55 -51.59
C ASP A 7 -16.51 -70.79 -52.36
N ASP A 8 -16.67 -69.48 -52.42
CA ASP A 8 -15.76 -68.57 -53.10
C ASP A 8 -14.46 -68.43 -52.27
N PRO A 9 -13.29 -68.93 -52.74
CA PRO A 9 -12.02 -68.89 -52.00
C PRO A 9 -11.53 -67.46 -51.73
N THR A 10 -12.14 -66.47 -52.36
CA THR A 10 -11.91 -65.04 -52.15
C THR A 10 -12.53 -64.54 -50.83
N SER A 11 -13.61 -65.18 -50.35
CA SER A 11 -14.32 -64.83 -49.12
C SER A 11 -13.52 -65.20 -47.86
N GLY A 12 -12.92 -66.39 -47.81
CA GLY A 12 -12.08 -66.83 -46.69
C GLY A 12 -10.82 -65.99 -46.50
N ARG A 13 -10.16 -65.60 -47.60
CA ARG A 13 -8.97 -64.72 -47.56
C ARG A 13 -9.29 -63.29 -47.11
N ALA A 14 -10.46 -62.76 -47.47
CA ALA A 14 -10.92 -61.45 -47.02
C ALA A 14 -11.26 -61.47 -45.51
N LEU A 15 -11.85 -62.57 -45.03
CA LEU A 15 -12.22 -62.76 -43.63
C LEU A 15 -10.97 -62.92 -42.73
N ASP A 16 -9.94 -63.62 -43.21
CA ASP A 16 -8.64 -63.72 -42.51
C ASP A 16 -7.85 -62.41 -42.52
N ARG A 17 -7.89 -61.63 -43.61
CA ARG A 17 -7.33 -60.26 -43.62
C ARG A 17 -8.04 -59.36 -42.61
N ASN A 18 -9.37 -59.40 -42.55
CA ASN A 18 -10.14 -58.62 -41.58
C ASN A 18 -9.85 -59.04 -40.14
N LYS A 19 -9.74 -60.35 -39.86
CA LYS A 19 -9.31 -60.85 -38.55
C LYS A 19 -7.92 -60.33 -38.17
N ASN A 20 -6.95 -60.40 -39.09
CA ASN A 20 -5.60 -59.89 -38.84
C ASN A 20 -5.56 -58.37 -38.60
N LEU A 21 -6.36 -57.59 -39.34
CA LEU A 21 -6.51 -56.15 -39.10
C LEU A 21 -7.12 -55.87 -37.72
N LEU A 22 -8.16 -56.62 -37.33
CA LEU A 22 -8.81 -56.48 -36.03
C LEU A 22 -7.85 -56.83 -34.88
N THR A 23 -7.06 -57.89 -35.04
CA THR A 23 -5.99 -58.27 -34.09
C THR A 23 -4.92 -57.18 -33.98
N ASN A 24 -4.48 -56.58 -35.09
CA ASN A 24 -3.50 -55.48 -35.08
C ASN A 24 -4.05 -54.22 -34.40
N VAL A 25 -5.34 -53.90 -34.60
CA VAL A 25 -6.01 -52.78 -33.93
C VAL A 25 -6.10 -53.04 -32.43
N ILE A 26 -6.50 -54.24 -32.00
CA ILE A 26 -6.54 -54.63 -30.58
C ILE A 26 -5.16 -54.53 -29.94
N GLN A 27 -4.10 -55.02 -30.60
CA GLN A 27 -2.73 -54.88 -30.12
C GLN A 27 -2.28 -53.43 -30.03
N SER A 28 -2.70 -52.57 -30.97
CA SER A 28 -2.37 -51.14 -30.95
C SER A 28 -3.10 -50.41 -29.82
N ILE A 29 -4.37 -50.74 -29.57
CA ILE A 29 -5.14 -50.23 -28.42
C ILE A 29 -4.47 -50.65 -27.10
N ALA A 30 -4.06 -51.91 -26.96
CA ALA A 30 -3.37 -52.38 -25.76
C ALA A 30 -2.05 -51.64 -25.51
N LYS A 31 -1.28 -51.36 -26.57
CA LYS A 31 -0.07 -50.54 -26.48
C LYS A 31 -0.37 -49.10 -26.07
N LEU A 32 -1.40 -48.49 -26.65
CA LEU A 32 -1.85 -47.15 -26.28
C LEU A 32 -2.32 -47.08 -24.83
N SER A 33 -3.13 -48.04 -24.36
CA SER A 33 -3.56 -48.11 -22.95
C SER A 33 -2.36 -48.23 -22.00
N THR A 34 -1.36 -49.03 -22.37
CA THR A 34 -0.13 -49.16 -21.57
C THR A 34 0.67 -47.85 -21.55
N LEU A 35 0.79 -47.17 -22.69
CA LEU A 35 1.46 -45.86 -22.79
C LEU A 35 0.72 -44.79 -21.99
N ILE A 36 -0.61 -44.75 -22.05
CA ILE A 36 -1.46 -43.85 -21.26
C ILE A 36 -1.22 -44.10 -19.78
N SER A 37 -1.30 -45.35 -19.32
CA SER A 37 -1.06 -45.68 -17.91
C SER A 37 0.36 -45.32 -17.45
N ASN A 38 1.38 -45.50 -18.30
CA ASN A 38 2.75 -45.09 -17.98
C ASN A 38 2.89 -43.57 -17.89
N VAL A 39 2.21 -42.82 -18.76
CA VAL A 39 2.19 -41.34 -18.73
C VAL A 39 1.46 -40.84 -17.48
N GLU A 40 0.32 -41.43 -17.13
CA GLU A 40 -0.44 -41.12 -15.92
C GLU A 40 0.41 -41.39 -14.67
N ASN A 41 1.02 -42.56 -14.55
CA ASN A 41 1.90 -42.90 -13.42
C ASN A 41 3.11 -41.97 -13.33
N PHE A 42 3.70 -41.59 -14.46
CA PHE A 42 4.81 -40.64 -14.48
C PHE A 42 4.35 -39.24 -14.06
N GLN A 43 3.19 -38.79 -14.53
CA GLN A 43 2.58 -37.51 -14.14
C GLN A 43 2.30 -37.47 -12.64
N ASP A 44 1.70 -38.53 -12.08
CA ASP A 44 1.42 -38.64 -10.64
C ASP A 44 2.71 -38.62 -9.80
N SER A 45 3.74 -39.35 -10.23
CA SER A 45 5.05 -39.33 -9.57
C SER A 45 5.69 -37.94 -9.58
N LYS A 46 5.55 -37.20 -10.68
CA LYS A 46 6.04 -35.82 -10.77
C LYS A 46 5.23 -34.87 -9.89
N LEU A 47 3.90 -34.98 -9.89
CA LEU A 47 3.03 -34.20 -9.01
C LEU A 47 3.37 -34.43 -7.53
N ASP A 48 3.64 -35.67 -7.12
CA ASP A 48 4.07 -35.98 -5.74
C ASP A 48 5.42 -35.33 -5.40
N SER A 49 6.38 -35.35 -6.33
CA SER A 49 7.67 -34.67 -6.12
C SER A 49 7.56 -33.15 -6.02
N PHE A 50 6.66 -32.53 -6.79
CA PHE A 50 6.36 -31.10 -6.71
C PHE A 50 5.66 -30.75 -5.39
N ARG A 51 4.69 -31.56 -4.94
CA ARG A 51 4.04 -31.37 -3.64
C ARG A 51 5.04 -31.36 -2.50
N LYS A 52 5.95 -32.35 -2.44
CA LYS A 52 7.04 -32.38 -1.45
C LYS A 52 7.96 -31.15 -1.52
N THR A 53 8.19 -30.65 -2.73
CA THR A 53 8.98 -29.42 -2.91
C THR A 53 8.24 -28.21 -2.29
N PHE A 54 6.92 -28.09 -2.47
CA PHE A 54 6.13 -27.04 -1.82
C PHE A 54 6.07 -27.19 -0.31
N ASP A 55 5.99 -28.42 0.20
CA ASP A 55 6.03 -28.71 1.64
C ASP A 55 7.35 -28.22 2.28
N GLU A 56 8.43 -28.09 1.51
CA GLU A 56 9.70 -27.49 1.97
C GLU A 56 9.80 -25.99 1.70
N LEU A 57 9.30 -25.50 0.55
CA LEU A 57 9.45 -24.11 0.13
C LEU A 57 8.49 -23.16 0.86
N ILE A 58 7.24 -23.57 1.10
CA ILE A 58 6.24 -22.72 1.78
C ILE A 58 6.67 -22.40 3.22
N PRO A 59 7.12 -23.37 4.05
CA PRO A 59 7.60 -23.04 5.39
C PRO A 59 8.84 -22.15 5.40
N LYS A 60 9.75 -22.30 4.43
CA LYS A 60 10.91 -21.42 4.29
C LYS A 60 10.49 -19.98 4.02
N LEU A 61 9.58 -19.78 3.06
CA LEU A 61 9.03 -18.47 2.76
C LEU A 61 8.32 -17.87 3.98
N ASN A 62 7.51 -18.66 4.68
CA ASN A 62 6.85 -18.21 5.92
C ASN A 62 7.85 -17.83 7.02
N SER A 63 8.96 -18.56 7.15
CA SER A 63 10.02 -18.22 8.10
C SER A 63 10.74 -16.92 7.73
N GLU A 64 10.93 -16.65 6.43
CA GLU A 64 11.51 -15.38 5.96
C GLU A 64 10.54 -14.21 6.19
N ILE A 65 9.23 -14.40 5.90
CA ILE A 65 8.17 -13.43 6.20
C ILE A 65 8.17 -13.09 7.70
N GLU A 66 8.19 -14.09 8.57
CA GLU A 66 8.23 -13.89 10.03
C GLU A 66 9.50 -13.14 10.48
N GLY A 67 10.62 -13.38 9.83
CA GLY A 67 11.87 -12.66 10.08
C GLY A 67 11.74 -11.16 9.79
N ILE A 68 11.19 -10.80 8.63
CA ILE A 68 10.94 -9.40 8.26
C ILE A 68 9.86 -8.79 9.16
N HIS A 69 8.80 -9.54 9.48
CA HIS A 69 7.72 -9.07 10.34
C HIS A 69 8.22 -8.68 11.75
N LYS A 70 9.17 -9.45 12.31
CA LYS A 70 9.84 -9.08 13.56
C LYS A 70 10.70 -7.82 13.43
N GLU A 71 11.37 -7.66 12.29
CA GLU A 71 12.17 -6.47 12.00
C GLU A 71 11.27 -5.23 11.92
N VAL A 72 10.16 -5.29 11.16
CA VAL A 72 9.17 -4.20 10.99
C VAL A 72 8.50 -3.80 12.31
N ASN A 73 8.26 -4.77 13.20
CA ASN A 73 7.67 -4.51 14.51
C ASN A 73 8.67 -4.08 15.59
N ASN A 74 9.94 -3.84 15.23
CA ASN A 74 10.92 -3.31 16.15
C ASN A 74 10.56 -1.88 16.59
N GLU A 75 10.76 -1.59 17.88
CA GLU A 75 10.48 -0.27 18.49
C GLU A 75 11.26 0.87 17.86
N ILE A 76 12.36 0.61 17.13
CA ILE A 76 13.10 1.64 16.40
C ILE A 76 12.24 2.45 15.42
N PHE A 77 11.18 1.83 14.86
CA PHE A 77 10.27 2.50 13.93
C PHE A 77 9.23 3.39 14.62
N LEU A 78 9.12 3.32 15.96
CA LEU A 78 8.11 4.03 16.75
C LEU A 78 8.71 4.95 17.82
N SER A 79 9.88 4.63 18.37
CA SER A 79 10.54 5.34 19.48
C SER A 79 10.94 6.78 19.14
N GLY A 80 11.31 7.04 17.89
CA GLY A 80 11.79 8.36 17.45
C GLY A 80 13.21 8.72 17.89
N ASP A 81 13.93 7.78 18.50
CA ASP A 81 15.33 7.95 18.89
C ASP A 81 16.30 7.82 17.70
N ALA A 82 15.83 7.27 16.58
CA ALA A 82 16.62 7.05 15.38
C ALA A 82 16.49 8.20 14.40
N GLU A 83 17.60 8.49 13.69
CA GLU A 83 17.64 9.49 12.64
C GLU A 83 16.67 9.14 11.50
N MET A 84 15.90 10.14 11.05
CA MET A 84 14.84 9.95 10.05
C MET A 84 15.37 9.33 8.75
N THR A 85 16.55 9.74 8.31
CA THR A 85 17.20 9.22 7.09
C THR A 85 17.57 7.75 7.22
N ASP A 86 18.09 7.34 8.38
CA ASP A 86 18.45 5.95 8.67
C ASP A 86 17.20 5.07 8.77
N VAL A 87 16.13 5.58 9.38
CA VAL A 87 14.86 4.86 9.49
C VAL A 87 14.21 4.66 8.12
N LEU A 88 14.15 5.72 7.30
CA LEU A 88 13.61 5.64 5.94
C LEU A 88 14.39 4.65 5.08
N LYS A 89 15.73 4.67 5.16
CA LYS A 89 16.57 3.71 4.45
C LYS A 89 16.29 2.27 4.88
N ARG A 90 16.13 2.00 6.18
CA ARG A 90 15.76 0.65 6.66
C ARG A 90 14.38 0.23 6.17
N LEU A 91 13.42 1.14 6.13
CA LEU A 91 12.08 0.87 5.59
C LEU A 91 12.13 0.56 4.09
N ASP A 92 12.98 1.24 3.32
CA ASP A 92 13.21 0.95 1.91
C ASP A 92 13.87 -0.43 1.70
N ASP A 93 14.91 -0.74 2.49
CA ASP A 93 15.55 -2.06 2.47
C ASP A 93 14.55 -3.19 2.82
N LEU A 94 13.61 -2.93 3.74
CA LEU A 94 12.53 -3.86 4.10
C LEU A 94 11.48 -3.99 3.01
N ASP A 95 11.14 -2.90 2.31
CA ASP A 95 10.23 -2.93 1.16
C ASP A 95 10.83 -3.74 0.01
N ASP A 96 12.11 -3.59 -0.26
CA ASP A 96 12.82 -4.39 -1.27
C ASP A 96 12.82 -5.88 -0.93
N LYS A 97 13.09 -6.23 0.34
CA LYS A 97 12.99 -7.62 0.80
C LYS A 97 11.55 -8.15 0.67
N TYR A 98 10.54 -7.38 1.10
CA TYR A 98 9.12 -7.72 0.95
C TYR A 98 8.75 -7.98 -0.52
N ASN A 99 9.14 -7.09 -1.43
CA ASN A 99 8.88 -7.22 -2.87
C ASN A 99 9.52 -8.49 -3.44
N GLY A 100 10.66 -8.93 -2.89
CA GLY A 100 11.28 -10.22 -3.22
C GLY A 100 10.43 -11.41 -2.77
N LEU A 101 9.90 -11.37 -1.55
CA LEU A 101 9.01 -12.40 -1.02
C LEU A 101 7.68 -12.45 -1.76
N GLU A 102 7.11 -11.30 -2.10
CA GLU A 102 5.87 -11.20 -2.88
C GLU A 102 6.01 -11.82 -4.27
N LYS A 103 7.10 -11.52 -4.98
CA LYS A 103 7.41 -12.19 -6.26
C LYS A 103 7.56 -13.69 -6.11
N THR A 104 8.13 -14.15 -5.00
CA THR A 104 8.32 -15.58 -4.73
C THR A 104 6.99 -16.26 -4.42
N SER A 105 6.13 -15.62 -3.63
CA SER A 105 4.76 -16.05 -3.33
C SER A 105 3.93 -16.20 -4.61
N LEU A 106 3.90 -15.17 -5.46
CA LEU A 106 3.18 -15.19 -6.75
C LEU A 106 3.70 -16.29 -7.67
N LYS A 107 5.01 -16.54 -7.68
CA LYS A 107 5.63 -17.63 -8.44
C LYS A 107 5.14 -18.99 -7.94
N TYR A 108 5.05 -19.18 -6.63
CA TYR A 108 4.54 -20.43 -6.04
C TYR A 108 3.06 -20.63 -6.36
N GLN A 109 2.24 -19.59 -6.24
CA GLN A 109 0.82 -19.65 -6.61
C GLN A 109 0.61 -19.99 -8.09
N SER A 110 1.39 -19.37 -9.00
CA SER A 110 1.36 -19.69 -10.43
C SER A 110 1.73 -21.15 -10.71
N TRP A 111 2.76 -21.68 -10.04
CA TRP A 111 3.11 -23.10 -10.17
C TRP A 111 2.01 -24.02 -9.63
N GLN A 112 1.39 -23.66 -8.50
CA GLN A 112 0.27 -24.41 -7.93
C GLN A 112 -0.96 -24.43 -8.87
N GLU A 113 -1.24 -23.32 -9.54
CA GLU A 113 -2.30 -23.20 -10.54
C GLU A 113 -2.04 -24.09 -11.76
N VAL A 114 -0.84 -24.03 -12.34
CA VAL A 114 -0.45 -24.88 -13.49
C VAL A 114 -0.53 -26.37 -13.15
N LEU A 115 -0.21 -26.73 -11.91
CA LEU A 115 -0.26 -28.10 -11.41
C LEU A 115 -1.66 -28.52 -10.93
N GLN A 116 -2.66 -27.62 -10.99
CA GLN A 116 -4.03 -27.83 -10.50
C GLN A 116 -4.08 -28.35 -9.05
N ILE A 117 -3.16 -27.86 -8.21
CA ILE A 117 -3.15 -28.14 -6.77
C ILE A 117 -3.71 -26.94 -6.00
N ASN A 118 -4.13 -27.17 -4.76
CA ASN A 118 -4.66 -26.11 -3.91
C ASN A 118 -3.62 -24.99 -3.76
N GLN A 119 -4.02 -23.77 -4.13
CA GLN A 119 -3.16 -22.60 -3.97
C GLN A 119 -3.00 -22.27 -2.49
N THR A 120 -1.78 -21.92 -2.10
CA THR A 120 -1.49 -21.45 -0.75
C THR A 120 -1.82 -19.96 -0.64
N SER A 121 -2.64 -19.62 0.34
CA SER A 121 -2.85 -18.25 0.77
C SER A 121 -1.73 -17.84 1.71
N PHE A 122 -1.14 -16.67 1.48
CA PHE A 122 -0.06 -16.11 2.29
C PHE A 122 -0.57 -14.90 3.09
N GLU A 123 -1.55 -15.11 3.98
CA GLU A 123 -2.16 -14.04 4.78
C GLU A 123 -1.14 -13.29 5.66
N ASN A 124 -0.07 -13.97 6.09
CA ASN A 124 1.04 -13.38 6.81
C ASN A 124 1.84 -12.37 5.96
N LEU A 125 1.91 -12.58 4.65
CA LEU A 125 2.53 -11.63 3.72
C LEU A 125 1.66 -10.38 3.57
N ASP A 126 0.35 -10.54 3.47
CA ASP A 126 -0.59 -9.40 3.39
C ASP A 126 -0.53 -8.54 4.66
N GLN A 127 -0.50 -9.17 5.84
CA GLN A 127 -0.32 -8.47 7.12
C GLN A 127 1.01 -7.70 7.17
N LEU A 128 2.11 -8.35 6.77
CA LEU A 128 3.42 -7.70 6.69
C LEU A 128 3.40 -6.49 5.74
N ARG A 129 2.67 -6.56 4.63
CA ARG A 129 2.51 -5.44 3.70
C ARG A 129 1.86 -4.25 4.38
N ASP A 130 0.75 -4.49 5.06
CA ASP A 130 0.01 -3.44 5.74
C ASP A 130 0.84 -2.79 6.86
N ASP A 131 1.54 -3.61 7.66
CA ASP A 131 2.41 -3.14 8.74
C ASP A 131 3.60 -2.31 8.26
N LEU A 132 4.24 -2.74 7.17
CA LEU A 132 5.34 -2.00 6.56
C LEU A 132 4.83 -0.69 5.96
N LYS A 133 3.70 -0.75 5.25
CA LYS A 133 3.12 0.40 4.56
C LYS A 133 2.71 1.49 5.52
N ILE A 134 2.07 1.17 6.64
CA ILE A 134 1.65 2.19 7.61
C ILE A 134 2.84 2.92 8.23
N ARG A 135 3.94 2.20 8.52
CA ARG A 135 5.19 2.78 9.05
C ARG A 135 5.93 3.60 8.01
N ALA A 136 6.03 3.11 6.78
CA ALA A 136 6.60 3.85 5.66
C ALA A 136 5.81 5.13 5.38
N ASP A 137 4.48 5.04 5.33
CA ASP A 137 3.61 6.20 5.11
C ASP A 137 3.77 7.23 6.24
N MET A 138 3.90 6.81 7.50
CA MET A 138 4.14 7.69 8.64
C MET A 138 5.45 8.48 8.50
N TRP A 139 6.58 7.79 8.31
CA TRP A 139 7.90 8.41 8.25
C TRP A 139 8.11 9.24 6.99
N ARG A 140 7.66 8.76 5.82
CA ARG A 140 7.74 9.52 4.57
C ARG A 140 6.85 10.75 4.61
N SER A 141 5.67 10.66 5.24
CA SER A 141 4.79 11.81 5.44
C SER A 141 5.42 12.85 6.34
N LEU A 142 6.03 12.45 7.45
CA LEU A 142 6.72 13.36 8.35
C LEU A 142 7.89 14.06 7.65
N SER A 143 8.75 13.30 6.95
CA SER A 143 9.88 13.87 6.19
C SER A 143 9.41 14.88 5.15
N THR A 144 8.44 14.49 4.32
CA THR A 144 7.93 15.37 3.25
C THR A 144 7.25 16.61 3.84
N TRP A 145 6.55 16.46 4.98
CA TRP A 145 5.91 17.57 5.67
C TRP A 145 6.94 18.54 6.24
N GLU A 146 8.00 18.04 6.89
CA GLU A 146 9.07 18.88 7.44
C GLU A 146 9.78 19.68 6.34
N ASP A 147 10.06 19.07 5.18
CA ASP A 147 10.65 19.77 4.03
C ASP A 147 9.74 20.91 3.54
N LYS A 148 8.45 20.63 3.35
CA LYS A 148 7.45 21.64 2.95
C LYS A 148 7.30 22.74 3.99
N GLN A 149 7.26 22.36 5.26
CA GLN A 149 7.15 23.29 6.38
C GLN A 149 8.33 24.27 6.38
N GLN A 150 9.56 23.82 6.15
CA GLN A 150 10.75 24.68 6.09
C GLN A 150 10.65 25.76 4.99
N GLU A 151 9.92 25.49 3.91
CA GLU A 151 9.63 26.47 2.87
C GLU A 151 8.48 27.40 3.30
N TRP A 152 7.38 26.83 3.79
CA TRP A 152 6.17 27.58 4.13
C TRP A 152 6.38 28.58 5.27
N VAL A 153 7.12 28.21 6.32
CA VAL A 153 7.38 29.11 7.46
C VAL A 153 8.14 30.38 7.05
N LYS A 154 8.91 30.33 5.96
CA LYS A 154 9.67 31.47 5.41
C LYS A 154 8.84 32.33 4.45
N LEU A 155 7.64 31.89 4.07
CA LEU A 155 6.77 32.65 3.18
C LEU A 155 6.27 33.90 3.90
N GLN A 156 6.44 35.04 3.24
CA GLN A 156 5.83 36.29 3.64
C GLN A 156 4.30 36.15 3.63
N PHE A 157 3.65 36.75 4.60
CA PHE A 157 2.21 36.65 4.81
C PHE A 157 1.37 36.90 3.54
N ALA A 158 1.73 37.93 2.76
CA ALA A 158 1.05 38.27 1.51
C ALA A 158 1.13 37.18 0.41
N LYS A 159 2.16 36.33 0.44
CA LYS A 159 2.44 35.29 -0.57
C LYS A 159 1.97 33.89 -0.16
N ILE A 160 1.42 33.74 1.04
CA ILE A 160 0.93 32.44 1.53
C ILE A 160 -0.26 32.00 0.69
N ASP A 161 -0.18 30.81 0.10
CA ASP A 161 -1.33 30.14 -0.51
C ASP A 161 -2.03 29.26 0.55
N ALA A 162 -2.97 29.87 1.27
CA ALA A 162 -3.67 29.21 2.36
C ALA A 162 -4.50 28.00 1.90
N LYS A 163 -5.01 28.03 0.67
CA LYS A 163 -5.79 26.92 0.11
C LYS A 163 -4.89 25.71 -0.16
N SER A 164 -3.78 25.93 -0.86
CA SER A 164 -2.83 24.86 -1.18
C SER A 164 -2.25 24.19 0.07
N ILE A 165 -1.89 24.99 1.08
CA ILE A 165 -1.39 24.46 2.36
C ILE A 165 -2.49 23.71 3.11
N SER A 166 -3.74 24.21 3.11
CA SER A 166 -4.87 23.51 3.74
C SER A 166 -5.16 22.17 3.07
N ASP A 167 -5.14 22.10 1.73
CA ASP A 167 -5.37 20.87 0.98
C ASP A 167 -4.28 19.82 1.27
N GLU A 168 -3.01 20.24 1.36
CA GLU A 168 -1.92 19.35 1.78
C GLU A 168 -2.08 18.94 3.26
N ALA A 169 -2.44 19.87 4.16
CA ALA A 169 -2.68 19.54 5.57
C ALA A 169 -3.78 18.48 5.72
N ASP A 170 -4.90 18.61 5.00
CA ASP A 170 -5.98 17.60 5.01
C ASP A 170 -5.51 16.24 4.49
N LYS A 171 -4.61 16.20 3.51
CA LYS A 171 -4.01 14.96 3.00
C LYS A 171 -3.16 14.27 4.08
N TYR A 172 -2.26 14.98 4.74
CA TYR A 172 -1.42 14.38 5.78
C TYR A 172 -2.19 14.12 7.08
N ALA A 173 -3.26 14.87 7.37
CA ALA A 173 -4.14 14.61 8.50
C ALA A 173 -4.83 13.24 8.37
N LYS A 174 -5.21 12.83 7.14
CA LYS A 174 -5.73 11.48 6.89
C LYS A 174 -4.69 10.40 7.20
N VAL A 175 -3.42 10.64 6.87
CA VAL A 175 -2.33 9.70 7.19
C VAL A 175 -2.13 9.63 8.70
N ALA A 176 -2.01 10.76 9.39
CA ALA A 176 -1.85 10.84 10.83
C ALA A 176 -2.99 10.14 11.58
N ASN A 177 -4.25 10.38 11.18
CA ASN A 177 -5.42 9.72 11.76
C ASN A 177 -5.43 8.20 11.52
N ARG A 178 -4.90 7.74 10.38
CA ARG A 178 -4.77 6.30 10.11
C ARG A 178 -3.67 5.67 10.96
N VAL A 179 -2.54 6.37 11.12
CA VAL A 179 -1.44 5.95 11.99
C VAL A 179 -1.92 5.78 13.43
N GLU A 180 -2.63 6.77 13.97
CA GLU A 180 -3.19 6.73 15.33
C GLU A 180 -4.19 5.58 15.55
N LYS A 181 -4.91 5.16 14.50
CA LYS A 181 -5.89 4.06 14.58
C LYS A 181 -5.25 2.68 14.48
N VAL A 182 -4.18 2.54 13.72
CA VAL A 182 -3.58 1.24 13.37
C VAL A 182 -2.38 0.93 14.26
N LEU A 183 -1.56 1.93 14.55
CA LEU A 183 -0.35 1.79 15.36
C LEU A 183 -0.62 2.17 16.81
N PRO A 184 0.11 1.57 17.78
CA PRO A 184 0.07 2.02 19.16
C PRO A 184 0.54 3.49 19.26
N PRO A 185 0.15 4.21 20.32
CA PRO A 185 0.61 5.58 20.57
C PRO A 185 2.13 5.67 20.46
N ASN A 186 2.60 6.61 19.64
CA ASN A 186 4.01 6.76 19.33
C ASN A 186 4.34 8.23 19.03
N PRO A 187 5.54 8.69 19.44
CA PRO A 187 5.95 10.10 19.31
C PRO A 187 6.00 10.60 17.86
N ILE A 188 6.25 9.71 16.89
CA ILE A 188 6.36 10.09 15.47
C ILE A 188 5.00 10.43 14.87
N GLY A 189 4.00 9.58 15.11
CA GLY A 189 2.61 9.81 14.71
C GLY A 189 2.02 11.04 15.40
N GLU A 190 2.31 11.22 16.70
CA GLU A 190 1.91 12.42 17.45
C GLU A 190 2.55 13.68 16.87
N LYS A 191 3.86 13.66 16.60
CA LYS A 191 4.56 14.80 15.98
C LYS A 191 3.96 15.17 14.64
N LEU A 192 3.73 14.19 13.75
CA LEU A 192 3.10 14.42 12.45
C LEU A 192 1.70 15.06 12.63
N LYS A 193 0.88 14.52 13.54
CA LYS A 193 -0.46 15.03 13.81
C LYS A 193 -0.43 16.47 14.30
N THR A 194 0.39 16.77 15.31
CA THR A 194 0.52 18.12 15.86
C THR A 194 0.96 19.13 14.81
N LEU A 195 1.97 18.81 14.00
CA LEU A 195 2.47 19.70 12.96
C LEU A 195 1.38 19.98 11.90
N VAL A 196 0.68 18.94 11.45
CA VAL A 196 -0.38 19.06 10.46
C VAL A 196 -1.57 19.86 11.00
N ASP A 197 -2.04 19.54 12.21
CA ASP A 197 -3.18 20.22 12.83
C ASP A 197 -2.88 21.71 13.10
N THR A 198 -1.64 22.04 13.47
CA THR A 198 -1.19 23.43 13.64
C THR A 198 -1.36 24.24 12.35
N PHE A 199 -0.88 23.72 11.21
CA PHE A 199 -1.03 24.41 9.93
C PHE A 199 -2.49 24.45 9.48
N ARG A 200 -3.21 23.35 9.66
CA ARG A 200 -4.64 23.23 9.32
C ARG A 200 -5.49 24.25 10.06
N GLY A 201 -5.20 24.54 11.33
CA GLY A 201 -5.87 25.59 12.11
C GLY A 201 -5.36 26.99 11.82
N THR A 202 -4.10 27.14 11.39
CA THR A 202 -3.53 28.45 11.05
C THR A 202 -4.05 28.98 9.71
N MET A 203 -4.29 28.10 8.72
CA MET A 203 -4.71 28.54 7.37
C MET A 203 -6.04 29.33 7.36
N PRO A 204 -7.08 28.93 8.10
CA PRO A 204 -8.29 29.74 8.21
C PRO A 204 -8.05 31.12 8.84
N VAL A 205 -7.11 31.25 9.79
CA VAL A 205 -6.69 32.55 10.34
C VAL A 205 -6.01 33.39 9.27
N VAL A 206 -5.13 32.81 8.45
CA VAL A 206 -4.51 33.51 7.32
C VAL A 206 -5.56 34.06 6.36
N ILE A 207 -6.61 33.28 6.06
CA ILE A 207 -7.71 33.72 5.19
C ILE A 207 -8.49 34.87 5.83
N ALA A 208 -8.82 34.75 7.12
CA ALA A 208 -9.52 35.77 7.88
C ALA A 208 -8.74 37.09 7.91
N LEU A 209 -7.45 37.05 8.26
CA LEU A 209 -6.57 38.23 8.29
C LEU A 209 -6.32 38.88 6.93
N ARG A 210 -6.52 38.13 5.82
CA ARG A 210 -6.44 38.66 4.46
C ARG A 210 -7.76 39.22 3.94
N ASN A 211 -8.81 39.19 4.74
CA ASN A 211 -10.07 39.82 4.37
C ASN A 211 -9.86 41.32 4.18
N LYS A 212 -10.23 41.82 2.99
CA LYS A 212 -10.08 43.22 2.59
C LYS A 212 -11.03 44.16 3.36
N ASP A 213 -12.09 43.61 3.96
CA ASP A 213 -13.10 44.37 4.68
C ASP A 213 -12.66 44.63 6.15
N ILE A 214 -11.52 44.08 6.58
CA ILE A 214 -10.94 44.35 7.91
C ILE A 214 -10.36 45.76 7.96
N GLU A 215 -11.03 46.61 8.72
CA GLU A 215 -10.58 47.96 9.08
C GLU A 215 -9.63 47.96 10.31
N GLU A 216 -9.06 49.13 10.63
CA GLU A 216 -8.15 49.30 11.77
C GLU A 216 -8.77 48.91 13.12
N SER A 217 -10.07 49.13 13.32
CA SER A 217 -10.81 48.75 14.53
C SER A 217 -10.80 47.23 14.75
N HIS A 218 -11.17 46.47 13.72
CA HIS A 218 -11.15 45.01 13.70
C HIS A 218 -9.74 44.45 13.90
N MET A 219 -8.74 45.07 13.26
CA MET A 219 -7.34 44.67 13.44
C MET A 219 -6.86 44.91 14.88
N GLN A 220 -7.27 46.01 15.51
CA GLN A 220 -6.94 46.27 16.91
C GLN A 220 -7.57 45.22 17.84
N GLU A 221 -8.83 44.84 17.60
CA GLU A 221 -9.50 43.78 18.37
C GLU A 221 -8.75 42.44 18.25
N ILE A 222 -8.28 42.09 17.05
CA ILE A 222 -7.48 40.88 16.84
C ILE A 222 -6.13 40.97 17.57
N LYS A 223 -5.44 42.12 17.52
CA LYS A 223 -4.18 42.34 18.25
C LYS A 223 -4.36 42.24 19.76
N ASP A 224 -5.44 42.81 20.29
CA ASP A 224 -5.78 42.75 21.72
C ASP A 224 -6.09 41.31 22.14
N LEU A 225 -6.79 40.55 21.30
CA LEU A 225 -7.07 39.13 21.51
C LEU A 225 -5.79 38.28 21.53
N LEU A 226 -4.88 38.51 20.58
CA LEU A 226 -3.59 37.82 20.48
C LEU A 226 -2.56 38.34 21.49
N GLN A 227 -2.87 39.42 22.22
CA GLN A 227 -1.96 40.14 23.12
C GLN A 227 -0.60 40.46 22.48
N THR A 228 -0.59 40.65 21.16
CA THR A 228 0.62 40.81 20.36
C THR A 228 0.37 41.91 19.34
N ASP A 229 1.28 42.89 19.32
CA ASP A 229 1.28 43.90 18.27
C ASP A 229 2.08 43.37 17.07
N PHE A 230 1.43 43.33 15.90
CA PHE A 230 2.05 42.91 14.65
C PHE A 230 1.56 43.77 13.49
N ASP A 231 2.37 43.86 12.44
CA ASP A 231 1.99 44.51 11.20
C ASP A 231 1.88 43.46 10.10
N LYS A 232 0.67 43.30 9.54
CA LYS A 232 0.38 42.34 8.47
C LYS A 232 1.09 42.69 7.17
N ASP A 233 1.47 43.96 6.98
CA ASP A 233 2.11 44.48 5.79
C ASP A 233 3.65 44.52 5.94
N ASP A 234 4.18 44.16 7.12
CA ASP A 234 5.63 44.03 7.32
C ASP A 234 6.18 42.87 6.46
N SER A 235 7.25 43.18 5.74
CA SER A 235 8.06 42.24 4.99
C SER A 235 8.63 41.08 5.82
N ASN A 236 8.77 41.25 7.13
CA ASN A 236 9.22 40.23 8.09
C ASN A 236 8.07 39.40 8.65
N PHE A 237 6.81 39.78 8.41
CA PHE A 237 5.66 39.03 8.86
C PHE A 237 5.50 37.77 8.00
N THR A 238 5.77 36.63 8.61
CA THR A 238 5.80 35.32 7.92
C THR A 238 4.79 34.37 8.53
N LEU A 239 4.58 33.23 7.86
CA LEU A 239 3.77 32.16 8.43
C LEU A 239 4.33 31.67 9.78
N ASN A 240 5.66 31.69 9.95
CA ASN A 240 6.27 31.33 11.24
C ASN A 240 5.78 32.23 12.37
N SER A 241 5.66 33.54 12.13
CA SER A 241 5.19 34.51 13.12
C SER A 241 3.78 34.17 13.62
N LEU A 242 2.89 33.75 12.71
CA LEU A 242 1.53 33.31 13.07
C LEU A 242 1.54 32.04 13.94
N ILE A 243 2.41 31.10 13.61
CA ILE A 243 2.54 29.85 14.38
C ILE A 243 3.10 30.14 15.79
N GLU A 244 4.11 31.01 15.90
CA GLU A 244 4.71 31.42 17.18
C GLU A 244 3.73 32.18 18.09
N MET A 245 2.82 32.96 17.50
CA MET A 245 1.73 33.64 18.21
C MET A 245 0.61 32.68 18.64
N ASN A 246 0.71 31.39 18.30
CA ASN A 246 -0.28 30.36 18.61
C ASN A 246 -1.71 30.76 18.18
N VAL A 247 -1.85 31.36 16.99
CA VAL A 247 -3.13 31.92 16.51
C VAL A 247 -4.24 30.87 16.39
N VAL A 248 -3.89 29.59 16.33
CA VAL A 248 -4.82 28.45 16.27
C VAL A 248 -5.78 28.44 17.47
N GLN A 249 -5.32 28.87 18.65
CA GLN A 249 -6.17 28.88 19.86
C GLN A 249 -7.31 29.91 19.80
N PHE A 250 -7.16 30.94 18.94
CA PHE A 250 -8.12 32.03 18.75
C PHE A 250 -8.75 31.99 17.34
N GLN A 251 -8.69 30.82 16.69
CA GLN A 251 -9.12 30.68 15.31
C GLN A 251 -10.60 31.08 15.13
N GLU A 252 -11.47 30.61 16.01
CA GLU A 252 -12.92 30.85 15.91
C GLU A 252 -13.26 32.33 16.10
N GLU A 253 -12.63 32.98 17.08
CA GLU A 253 -12.82 34.40 17.38
C GLU A 253 -12.32 35.28 16.24
N ILE A 254 -11.13 35.01 15.70
CA ILE A 254 -10.58 35.79 14.56
C ILE A 254 -11.47 35.63 13.32
N GLN A 255 -11.99 34.42 13.08
CA GLN A 255 -12.94 34.18 11.99
C GLN A 255 -14.26 34.93 12.18
N LEU A 256 -14.75 35.03 13.41
CA LEU A 256 -15.94 35.80 13.75
C LEU A 256 -15.74 37.29 13.46
N ILE A 257 -14.63 37.87 13.93
CA ILE A 257 -14.28 39.27 13.66
C ILE A 257 -14.19 39.52 12.14
N SER A 258 -13.51 38.64 11.40
CA SER A 258 -13.44 38.74 9.93
C SER A 258 -14.80 38.63 9.27
N THR A 259 -15.71 37.80 9.79
CA THR A 259 -17.07 37.65 9.25
C THR A 259 -17.91 38.90 9.51
N GLN A 260 -17.78 39.46 10.71
CA GLN A 260 -18.44 40.72 11.08
C GLN A 260 -17.96 41.87 10.19
N ALA A 261 -16.64 41.98 9.96
CA ALA A 261 -16.07 42.99 9.08
C ALA A 261 -16.69 42.94 7.66
N SER A 262 -16.86 41.74 7.08
CA SER A 262 -17.53 41.59 5.78
C SER A 262 -19.05 41.85 5.80
N GLN A 263 -19.70 41.82 6.96
CA GLN A 263 -21.12 42.20 7.09
C GLN A 263 -21.31 43.71 7.25
N GLU A 264 -20.29 44.41 7.76
CA GLU A 264 -20.30 45.85 8.00
C GLU A 264 -19.89 46.68 6.76
N ALA A 265 -19.20 46.06 5.79
CA ALA A 265 -18.77 46.65 4.51
C ALA A 265 -19.89 46.76 3.45
#